data_AF-D8M0C3-F1
#
_entry.id   AF-D8M0C3-F1
#
_cell.length_a   1.000
_cell.length_b   1.000
_cell.length_c   1.000
_cell.angle_alpha   90.00
_cell.angle_beta   90.00
_cell.angle_gamma   90.00
#
_symmetry.space_group_name_H-M   'P 1'
#
loop_
_entity.id
_entity.type
_entity.pdbx_description
1 polymer ?
#
loop_
_entity_poly.entity_id
_entity_poly.type
_entity_poly.pdbx_seq_one_letter_code
_entity_poly.pdbx_strand_id
1 'polypeptide(L)'
;MLGGEESQYLYYYGFALLCSGDFEGAYSTFHRAYSLDPDGSYSFGSLARQSKELNNLKKKGNDLVSQGKTEEAVAEYTKGIELCNSKELQCGYVFLNNRAACYMNQQRYEQALQDLDASLLQFPFSPKTYLREIRCIQQQNLQERLSVIPSYYVNALFCGRYSDPALRTTKRDYIQFLKQHNAFQSNVQPISNDHELSRVLRINPGTLIVLDIFASWCGPCKVTFEFWNNM
;
A
#
# COMPACT_ATOMS: atom_id res chain seq x y z
N MET A 1 31.88 22.63 12.90
CA MET A 1 30.85 21.58 12.75
C MET A 1 30.70 21.31 11.27
N LEU A 2 31.26 20.21 10.77
CA LEU A 2 31.07 19.79 9.39
C LEU A 2 29.87 18.84 9.42
N GLY A 3 28.65 19.29 9.13
CA GLY A 3 27.44 18.46 9.24
C GLY A 3 26.13 19.24 9.22
N GLY A 4 25.90 20.08 10.24
CA GLY A 4 24.85 21.12 10.30
C GLY A 4 23.51 20.78 9.63
N GLU A 5 23.08 21.63 8.70
CA GLU A 5 21.81 21.48 7.98
C GLU A 5 21.76 20.25 7.06
N GLU A 6 22.90 19.81 6.52
CA GLU A 6 22.96 18.65 5.62
C GLU A 6 22.70 17.34 6.38
N SER A 7 23.32 17.14 7.55
CA SER A 7 23.08 15.94 8.37
C SER A 7 21.62 15.89 8.86
N GLN A 8 21.03 17.04 9.18
CA GLN A 8 19.61 17.14 9.53
C GLN A 8 18.68 16.83 8.34
N TYR A 9 18.96 17.33 7.15
CA TYR A 9 18.19 16.98 5.95
C TYR A 9 18.24 15.47 5.69
N LEU A 10 19.44 14.88 5.76
CA LEU A 10 19.63 13.44 5.55
C LEU A 10 18.91 12.61 6.62
N TYR A 11 18.81 13.10 7.87
CA TYR A 11 17.99 12.47 8.90
C TYR A 11 16.54 12.31 8.45
N TYR A 12 15.88 13.42 8.09
CA TYR A 12 14.47 13.41 7.73
C TYR A 12 14.22 12.63 6.45
N TYR A 13 15.10 12.77 5.45
CA TYR A 13 15.00 12.00 4.22
C TYR A 13 15.18 10.50 4.46
N GLY A 14 16.16 10.09 5.26
CA GLY A 14 16.39 8.70 5.64
C GLY A 14 15.20 8.11 6.41
N PHE A 15 14.58 8.90 7.29
CA PHE A 15 13.40 8.48 8.04
C PHE A 15 12.18 8.30 7.12
N ALA A 16 11.97 9.22 6.17
CA ALA A 16 10.92 9.07 5.17
C ALA A 16 11.12 7.79 4.32
N LEU A 17 12.36 7.49 3.92
CA LEU A 17 12.70 6.26 3.21
C LEU A 17 12.40 5.02 4.07
N LEU A 18 12.78 5.03 5.34
CA LEU A 18 12.50 3.95 6.29
C LEU A 18 10.99 3.69 6.42
N CYS A 19 10.20 4.73 6.65
CA CYS A 19 8.74 4.65 6.73
C CYS A 19 8.10 4.21 5.40
N SER A 20 8.70 4.53 4.26
CA SER A 20 8.24 4.04 2.95
C SER A 20 8.61 2.58 2.67
N GLY A 21 9.38 1.93 3.54
CA GLY A 21 9.84 0.54 3.37
C GLY A 21 11.10 0.38 2.51
N ASP A 22 11.69 1.49 2.05
CA ASP A 22 12.98 1.50 1.34
C ASP A 22 14.15 1.46 2.33
N PHE A 23 14.37 0.27 2.89
CA PHE A 23 15.41 0.03 3.88
C PHE A 23 16.84 0.20 3.35
N GLU A 24 17.05 0.00 2.04
CA GLU A 24 18.36 0.15 1.41
C GLU A 24 18.70 1.62 1.22
N GLY A 25 17.76 2.39 0.67
CA GLY A 25 17.87 3.85 0.59
C GLY A 25 18.05 4.47 1.97
N ALA A 26 17.25 4.05 2.96
CA ALA A 26 17.35 4.52 4.34
C ALA A 26 18.74 4.24 4.94
N TYR A 27 19.26 3.01 4.79
CA TYR A 27 20.61 2.66 5.26
C TYR A 27 21.68 3.56 4.64
N SER A 28 21.68 3.71 3.31
CA SER A 28 22.67 4.52 2.61
C SER A 28 22.64 5.99 3.07
N THR A 29 21.44 6.53 3.27
CA THR A 29 21.22 7.91 3.72
C THR A 29 21.70 8.12 5.15
N PHE A 30 21.31 7.24 6.08
CA PHE A 30 21.74 7.33 7.48
C PHE A 30 23.24 7.09 7.64
N HIS A 31 23.83 6.19 6.84
CA HIS A 31 25.27 5.94 6.85
C HIS A 31 26.04 7.18 6.37
N ARG A 32 25.56 7.86 5.34
CA ARG A 32 26.13 9.14 4.90
C ARG A 32 26.01 10.20 5.98
N ALA A 33 24.84 10.34 6.60
CA ALA A 33 24.61 11.29 7.69
C ALA A 33 25.57 11.04 8.86
N TYR A 34 25.74 9.78 9.26
CA TYR A 34 26.69 9.37 10.29
C TYR A 34 28.15 9.68 9.93
N SER A 35 28.53 9.54 8.65
CA SER A 35 29.89 9.83 8.20
C SER A 35 30.21 11.33 8.19
N LEU A 36 29.19 12.17 7.97
CA LEU A 36 29.31 13.63 8.03
C LEU A 36 29.37 14.11 9.48
N ASP A 37 28.47 13.61 10.32
CA ASP A 37 28.27 14.09 11.69
C ASP A 37 28.11 12.92 12.69
N PRO A 38 29.22 12.23 13.06
CA PRO A 38 29.16 11.06 13.95
C PRO A 38 28.63 11.39 15.35
N ASP A 39 28.91 12.61 15.82
CA ASP A 39 28.54 13.11 17.15
C ASP A 39 27.19 13.87 17.12
N GLY A 40 26.49 13.84 15.99
CA GLY A 40 25.18 14.47 15.82
C GLY A 40 24.10 13.87 16.71
N SER A 41 23.11 14.68 17.11
CA SER A 41 22.05 14.30 18.04
C SER A 41 21.05 13.25 17.51
N TYR A 42 21.05 12.98 16.20
CA TYR A 42 20.01 12.24 15.50
C TYR A 42 20.19 10.71 15.46
N SER A 43 21.08 10.14 16.29
CA SER A 43 21.26 8.69 16.43
C SER A 43 21.51 7.94 15.10
N PHE A 44 22.20 8.58 14.14
CA PHE A 44 22.37 8.09 12.77
C PHE A 44 22.90 6.66 12.69
N GLY A 45 23.91 6.31 13.50
CA GLY A 45 24.51 4.98 13.50
C GLY A 45 23.53 3.87 13.89
N SER A 46 22.63 4.15 14.84
CA SER A 46 21.59 3.20 15.27
C SER A 46 20.58 2.97 14.15
N LEU A 47 20.10 4.05 13.52
CA LEU A 47 19.13 3.98 12.41
C LEU A 47 19.72 3.32 11.17
N ALA A 48 20.99 3.57 10.85
CA ALA A 48 21.70 2.89 9.78
C ALA A 48 21.78 1.37 10.06
N ARG A 49 22.16 0.97 11.28
CA ARG A 49 22.22 -0.44 11.67
C ARG A 49 20.85 -1.13 11.56
N GLN A 50 19.82 -0.50 12.11
CA GLN A 50 18.44 -1.02 12.06
C GLN A 50 17.94 -1.14 10.61
N SER A 51 18.16 -0.12 9.78
CA SER A 51 17.77 -0.13 8.36
C SER A 51 18.46 -1.27 7.60
N LYS A 52 19.76 -1.49 7.86
CA LYS A 52 20.52 -2.59 7.27
C LYS A 52 19.96 -3.96 7.69
N GLU A 53 19.65 -4.12 8.97
CA GLU A 53 19.08 -5.35 9.52
C GLU A 53 17.70 -5.67 8.94
N LEU A 54 16.81 -4.68 8.88
CA LEU A 54 15.50 -4.79 8.23
C LEU A 54 15.63 -5.15 6.74
N ASN A 55 16.59 -4.55 6.02
CA ASN A 55 16.83 -4.89 4.62
C ASN A 55 17.27 -6.35 4.47
N ASN A 56 18.15 -6.84 5.34
CA ASN A 56 18.61 -8.22 5.31
C ASN A 56 17.48 -9.20 5.59
N LEU A 57 16.66 -8.95 6.61
CA LEU A 57 15.49 -9.76 6.93
C LEU A 57 14.50 -9.80 5.75
N LYS A 58 14.22 -8.64 5.13
CA LYS A 58 13.35 -8.55 3.95
C LYS A 58 13.91 -9.34 2.76
N LYS A 59 15.20 -9.17 2.44
CA LYS A 59 15.86 -9.89 1.33
C LYS A 59 15.86 -11.39 1.57
N LYS A 60 16.27 -11.84 2.75
CA LYS A 60 16.30 -13.25 3.12
C LYS A 60 14.90 -13.90 3.06
N GLY A 61 13.88 -13.22 3.58
CA GLY A 61 12.49 -13.68 3.47
C GLY A 61 12.05 -13.82 2.01
N ASN A 62 12.33 -12.83 1.16
CA ASN A 62 12.00 -12.88 -0.26
C ASN A 62 12.72 -14.03 -0.99
N ASP A 63 14.01 -14.25 -0.68
CA ASP A 63 14.80 -15.33 -1.25
C ASP A 63 14.22 -16.70 -0.87
N LEU A 64 13.82 -16.88 0.39
CA LEU A 64 13.18 -18.11 0.87
C LEU A 64 11.83 -18.35 0.18
N VAL A 65 11.02 -17.30 -0.05
CA VAL A 65 9.79 -17.39 -0.84
C VAL A 65 10.09 -17.85 -2.26
N SER A 66 11.12 -17.30 -2.91
CA SER A 66 11.52 -17.70 -4.27
C SER A 66 11.97 -19.16 -4.37
N GLN A 67 12.46 -19.72 -3.27
CA GLN A 67 12.86 -21.13 -3.13
C GLN A 67 11.70 -22.06 -2.73
N GLY A 68 10.49 -21.53 -2.53
CA GLY A 68 9.33 -22.29 -2.05
C GLY A 68 9.37 -22.62 -0.55
N LYS A 69 10.33 -22.08 0.19
CA LYS A 69 10.51 -22.29 1.64
C LYS A 69 9.66 -21.32 2.45
N THR A 70 8.34 -21.42 2.28
CA THR A 70 7.39 -20.41 2.76
C THR A 70 7.36 -20.29 4.30
N GLU A 71 7.47 -21.37 5.06
CA GLU A 71 7.51 -21.30 6.54
C GLU A 71 8.80 -20.63 7.06
N GLU A 72 9.94 -20.91 6.43
CA GLU A 72 11.20 -20.24 6.78
C GLU A 72 11.10 -18.73 6.49
N ALA A 73 10.44 -18.35 5.38
CA ALA A 73 10.18 -16.95 5.07
C ALA A 73 9.27 -16.27 6.12
N VAL A 74 8.22 -16.96 6.56
CA VAL A 74 7.34 -16.50 7.66
C VAL A 74 8.15 -16.20 8.93
N ALA A 75 9.11 -17.07 9.27
CA ALA A 75 9.98 -16.85 10.42
C ALA A 75 10.87 -15.60 10.26
N GLU A 76 11.46 -15.38 9.09
CA GLU A 76 12.28 -14.18 8.84
C GLU A 76 11.46 -12.89 8.84
N TYR A 77 10.25 -12.90 8.28
CA TYR A 77 9.35 -11.72 8.36
C TYR A 77 8.88 -11.46 9.79
N THR A 78 8.65 -12.50 10.59
CA THR A 78 8.28 -12.36 12.00
C THR A 78 9.37 -11.65 12.80
N LYS A 79 10.64 -12.01 12.58
CA LYS A 79 11.78 -11.28 13.17
C LYS A 79 11.79 -9.79 12.77
N GLY A 80 11.43 -9.49 11.52
CA GLY A 80 11.31 -8.11 11.04
C GLY A 80 10.22 -7.32 11.78
N ILE A 81 9.06 -7.95 12.02
CA ILE A 81 7.96 -7.35 12.82
C ILE A 81 8.40 -7.11 14.26
N GLU A 82 9.05 -8.10 14.90
CA GLU A 82 9.56 -7.99 16.26
C GLU A 82 10.60 -6.88 16.40
N LEU A 83 11.52 -6.76 15.44
CA LEU A 83 12.50 -5.68 15.40
C LEU A 83 11.81 -4.32 15.29
N CYS A 84 10.86 -4.16 14.37
CA CYS A 84 10.09 -2.93 14.24
C CYS A 84 9.34 -2.57 15.53
N ASN A 85 8.68 -3.53 16.17
CA ASN A 85 7.94 -3.29 17.41
C ASN A 85 8.88 -2.91 18.56
N SER A 86 9.98 -3.64 18.74
CA SER A 86 10.95 -3.39 19.82
C SER A 86 11.70 -2.05 19.69
N LYS A 87 11.74 -1.49 18.47
CA LYS A 87 12.37 -0.20 18.16
C LYS A 87 11.36 0.88 17.79
N GLU A 88 10.06 0.60 17.94
CA GLU A 88 8.95 1.51 17.64
C GLU A 88 8.97 2.10 16.21
N LEU A 89 9.47 1.31 15.24
CA LEU A 89 9.61 1.72 13.85
C LEU A 89 8.30 1.59 13.09
N GLN A 90 7.90 2.65 12.39
CA GLN A 90 6.67 2.76 11.61
C GLN A 90 6.79 2.12 10.20
N CYS A 91 7.49 0.99 10.12
CA CYS A 91 7.71 0.26 8.86
C CYS A 91 7.42 -1.25 8.98
N GLY A 92 6.80 -1.68 10.08
CA GLY A 92 6.39 -3.07 10.31
C GLY A 92 5.42 -3.60 9.26
N TYR A 93 4.58 -2.72 8.69
CA TYR A 93 3.62 -3.04 7.64
C TYR A 93 4.24 -3.77 6.43
N VAL A 94 5.51 -3.50 6.10
CA VAL A 94 6.21 -4.18 5.00
C VAL A 94 6.31 -5.68 5.26
N PHE A 95 6.67 -6.05 6.49
CA PHE A 95 6.84 -7.44 6.90
C PHE A 95 5.50 -8.13 7.11
N LEU A 96 4.52 -7.43 7.70
CA LEU A 96 3.14 -7.91 7.81
C LEU A 96 2.56 -8.25 6.44
N ASN A 97 2.71 -7.32 5.47
CA ASN A 97 2.24 -7.53 4.12
C ASN A 97 2.90 -8.76 3.46
N ASN A 98 4.22 -8.90 3.56
CA ASN A 98 4.95 -10.04 2.99
C ASN A 98 4.61 -11.38 3.67
N ARG A 99 4.44 -11.39 4.99
CA ARG A 99 4.04 -12.57 5.76
C ARG A 99 2.61 -12.98 5.42
N ALA A 100 1.70 -12.03 5.24
CA ALA A 100 0.35 -12.28 4.74
C ALA A 100 0.36 -12.97 3.37
N ALA A 101 1.23 -12.56 2.44
CA ALA A 101 1.36 -13.26 1.16
C ALA A 101 1.83 -14.72 1.31
N CYS A 102 2.71 -15.00 2.26
CA CYS A 102 3.12 -16.36 2.57
C CYS A 102 1.95 -17.19 3.08
N TYR A 103 1.16 -16.64 4.01
CA TYR A 103 -0.05 -17.29 4.50
C TYR A 103 -1.09 -17.51 3.40
N MET A 104 -1.31 -16.54 2.51
CA MET A 104 -2.18 -16.69 1.34
C MET A 104 -1.73 -17.83 0.42
N ASN A 105 -0.42 -17.96 0.16
CA ASN A 105 0.12 -19.06 -0.65
C ASN A 105 -0.12 -20.44 -0.02
N GLN A 106 -0.23 -20.49 1.31
CA GLN A 106 -0.55 -21.68 2.09
C GLN A 106 -2.05 -21.84 2.36
N GLN A 107 -2.91 -20.99 1.78
CA GLN A 107 -4.37 -20.95 2.03
C GLN A 107 -4.76 -20.68 3.49
N ARG A 108 -3.85 -20.10 4.29
CA ARG A 108 -4.07 -19.69 5.69
C ARG A 108 -4.66 -18.27 5.74
N TYR A 109 -5.84 -18.11 5.15
CA TYR A 109 -6.41 -16.78 4.88
C TYR A 109 -6.78 -15.98 6.14
N GLU A 110 -7.17 -16.61 7.24
CA GLU A 110 -7.47 -15.91 8.50
C GLU A 110 -6.23 -15.19 9.05
N GLN A 111 -5.09 -15.87 9.05
CA GLN A 111 -3.81 -15.28 9.50
C GLN A 111 -3.32 -14.21 8.52
N ALA A 112 -3.56 -14.40 7.22
CA ALA A 112 -3.28 -13.38 6.25
C ALA A 112 -4.13 -12.11 6.51
N LEU A 113 -5.43 -12.25 6.79
CA LEU A 113 -6.30 -11.11 7.09
C LEU A 113 -5.85 -10.36 8.35
N GLN A 114 -5.48 -11.06 9.42
CA GLN A 114 -4.94 -10.43 10.63
C GLN A 114 -3.70 -9.56 10.33
N ASP A 115 -2.76 -10.09 9.53
CA ASP A 115 -1.56 -9.34 9.13
C ASP A 115 -1.90 -8.16 8.21
N LEU A 116 -2.86 -8.30 7.32
CA LEU A 116 -3.28 -7.24 6.39
C LEU A 116 -4.02 -6.11 7.12
N ASP A 117 -4.93 -6.44 8.04
CA ASP A 117 -5.64 -5.47 8.88
C ASP A 117 -4.62 -4.68 9.72
N ALA A 118 -3.66 -5.36 10.35
CA ALA A 118 -2.57 -4.72 11.09
C ALA A 118 -1.66 -3.86 10.19
N SER A 119 -1.41 -4.31 8.95
CA SER A 119 -0.63 -3.56 7.96
C SER A 119 -1.33 -2.26 7.56
N LEU A 120 -2.66 -2.27 7.36
CA LEU A 120 -3.42 -1.08 6.99
C LEU A 120 -3.52 -0.06 8.14
N LEU A 121 -3.57 -0.54 9.38
CA LEU A 121 -3.52 0.34 10.55
C LEU A 121 -2.21 1.12 10.64
N GLN A 122 -1.09 0.51 10.26
CA GLN A 122 0.22 1.19 10.24
C GLN A 122 0.41 2.04 8.98
N PHE A 123 -0.03 1.56 7.82
CA PHE A 123 0.20 2.24 6.55
C PHE A 123 -1.00 2.07 5.58
N PRO A 124 -1.95 3.03 5.58
CA PRO A 124 -3.17 2.93 4.77
C PRO A 124 -2.93 3.26 3.28
N PHE A 125 -1.71 3.60 2.87
CA PHE A 125 -1.39 4.01 1.49
C PHE A 125 -0.78 2.89 0.65
N SER A 126 -1.16 1.62 0.89
CA SER A 126 -0.63 0.45 0.20
C SER A 126 -1.70 -0.24 -0.69
N PRO A 127 -1.62 -0.09 -2.02
CA PRO A 127 -2.51 -0.80 -2.94
C PRO A 127 -2.48 -2.31 -2.76
N LYS A 128 -1.27 -2.86 -2.53
CA LYS A 128 -1.07 -4.30 -2.39
C LYS A 128 -1.81 -4.88 -1.20
N THR A 129 -1.93 -4.14 -0.11
CA THR A 129 -2.62 -4.61 1.11
C THR A 129 -4.12 -4.77 0.83
N TYR A 130 -4.76 -3.74 0.28
CA TYR A 130 -6.19 -3.79 -0.09
C TYR A 130 -6.52 -4.92 -1.07
N LEU A 131 -5.71 -5.08 -2.12
CA LEU A 131 -5.96 -6.13 -3.12
C LEU A 131 -5.80 -7.54 -2.55
N ARG A 132 -4.89 -7.73 -1.57
CA ARG A 132 -4.74 -9.00 -0.87
C ARG A 132 -5.92 -9.27 0.06
N GLU A 133 -6.44 -8.27 0.76
CA GLU A 133 -7.64 -8.44 1.59
C GLU A 133 -8.86 -8.82 0.76
N ILE A 134 -9.11 -8.12 -0.35
CA ILE A 134 -10.21 -8.46 -1.26
C ILE A 134 -10.11 -9.94 -1.67
N ARG A 135 -8.92 -10.40 -2.04
CA ARG A 135 -8.69 -11.79 -2.41
C ARG A 135 -8.96 -12.74 -1.23
N CYS A 136 -8.49 -12.44 -0.03
CA CYS A 136 -8.75 -13.27 1.15
C CYS A 136 -10.26 -13.36 1.47
N ILE A 137 -10.97 -12.22 1.48
CA ILE A 137 -12.41 -12.14 1.73
C ILE A 137 -13.18 -12.99 0.71
N GLN A 138 -12.83 -12.89 -0.58
CA GLN A 138 -13.45 -13.67 -1.64
C GLN A 138 -13.15 -15.17 -1.53
N GLN A 139 -11.93 -15.57 -1.21
CA GLN A 139 -11.55 -16.98 -1.07
C GLN A 139 -12.22 -17.66 0.13
N GLN A 140 -12.42 -16.92 1.23
CA GLN A 140 -13.13 -17.43 2.40
C GLN A 140 -14.65 -17.24 2.36
N ASN A 141 -15.17 -16.53 1.34
CA ASN A 141 -16.58 -16.20 1.20
C ASN A 141 -17.16 -15.50 2.45
N LEU A 142 -16.40 -14.56 3.04
CA LEU A 142 -16.77 -13.83 4.26
C LEU A 142 -17.85 -12.79 3.98
N GLN A 143 -19.11 -13.19 4.12
CA GLN A 143 -20.30 -12.38 3.82
C GLN A 143 -20.30 -11.06 4.61
N GLU A 144 -19.85 -11.10 5.86
CA GLU A 144 -19.77 -9.96 6.77
C GLU A 144 -18.75 -8.90 6.32
N ARG A 145 -17.76 -9.25 5.49
CA ARG A 145 -16.75 -8.33 4.94
C ARG A 145 -17.01 -7.96 3.47
N LEU A 146 -18.10 -8.41 2.83
CA LEU A 146 -18.36 -8.08 1.42
C LEU A 146 -18.62 -6.58 1.19
N SER A 147 -19.23 -5.90 2.16
CA SER A 147 -19.61 -4.49 2.07
C SER A 147 -18.41 -3.54 1.97
N VAL A 148 -17.21 -3.96 2.44
CA VAL A 148 -16.00 -3.13 2.41
C VAL A 148 -15.20 -3.25 1.10
N ILE A 149 -15.46 -4.28 0.29
CA ILE A 149 -14.72 -4.55 -0.97
C ILE A 149 -14.73 -3.35 -1.94
N PRO A 150 -15.86 -2.65 -2.20
CA PRO A 150 -15.85 -1.47 -3.06
C PRO A 150 -14.87 -0.40 -2.59
N SER A 151 -14.87 -0.09 -1.29
CA SER A 151 -13.96 0.89 -0.69
C SER A 151 -12.49 0.47 -0.84
N TYR A 152 -12.20 -0.83 -0.67
CA TYR A 152 -10.84 -1.36 -0.86
C TYR A 152 -10.36 -1.25 -2.31
N TYR A 153 -11.22 -1.50 -3.30
CA TYR A 153 -10.86 -1.28 -4.70
C TYR A 153 -10.56 0.19 -4.97
N VAL A 154 -11.39 1.11 -4.48
CA VAL A 154 -11.17 2.56 -4.63
C VAL A 154 -9.86 2.99 -3.97
N ASN A 155 -9.60 2.55 -2.74
CA ASN A 155 -8.36 2.86 -2.03
C ASN A 155 -7.13 2.29 -2.76
N ALA A 156 -7.21 1.07 -3.30
CA ALA A 156 -6.13 0.48 -4.08
C ALA A 156 -5.85 1.29 -5.36
N LEU A 157 -6.90 1.77 -6.05
CA LEU A 157 -6.76 2.62 -7.23
C LEU A 157 -6.17 3.98 -6.89
N PHE A 158 -6.60 4.58 -5.76
CA PHE A 158 -6.11 5.88 -5.30
C PHE A 158 -4.63 5.84 -4.89
N CYS A 159 -4.21 4.77 -4.19
CA CYS A 159 -2.84 4.64 -3.69
C CYS A 159 -1.85 4.19 -4.78
N GLY A 160 -2.32 3.73 -5.94
CA GLY A 160 -1.46 3.26 -7.02
C GLY A 160 -0.88 4.40 -7.83
N ARG A 161 0.36 4.23 -8.33
CA ARG A 161 0.94 5.18 -9.28
C ARG A 161 0.24 5.04 -10.62
N TYR A 162 -0.15 6.16 -11.24
CA TYR A 162 -0.87 6.16 -12.53
C TYR A 162 -0.22 5.28 -13.62
N SER A 163 1.11 5.18 -13.62
CA SER A 163 1.89 4.38 -14.57
C SER A 163 1.95 2.88 -14.26
N ASP A 164 1.41 2.41 -13.13
CA ASP A 164 1.45 1.01 -12.71
C ASP A 164 0.51 0.16 -13.59
N PRO A 165 1.02 -0.81 -14.37
CA PRO A 165 0.19 -1.70 -15.18
C PRO A 165 -0.85 -2.47 -14.35
N ALA A 166 -0.57 -2.75 -13.07
CA ALA A 166 -1.49 -3.46 -12.18
C ALA A 166 -2.81 -2.69 -11.98
N LEU A 167 -2.80 -1.35 -12.07
CA LEU A 167 -4.02 -0.55 -11.95
C LEU A 167 -5.04 -0.84 -13.05
N ARG A 168 -4.59 -1.23 -14.26
CA ARG A 168 -5.51 -1.60 -15.35
C ARG A 168 -6.30 -2.85 -14.99
N THR A 169 -5.60 -3.85 -14.44
CA THR A 169 -6.22 -5.08 -13.94
C THR A 169 -7.17 -4.77 -12.78
N THR A 170 -6.74 -3.97 -11.81
CA THR A 170 -7.59 -3.56 -10.68
C THR A 170 -8.88 -2.87 -11.12
N LYS A 171 -8.82 -1.96 -12.09
CA LYS A 171 -10.02 -1.30 -12.65
C LYS A 171 -10.99 -2.32 -13.25
N ARG A 172 -10.47 -3.25 -14.05
CA ARG A 172 -11.27 -4.30 -14.68
C ARG A 172 -11.93 -5.18 -13.62
N ASP A 173 -11.18 -5.60 -12.62
CA ASP A 173 -11.67 -6.46 -11.54
C ASP A 173 -12.75 -5.76 -10.71
N TYR A 174 -12.58 -4.46 -10.42
CA TYR A 174 -13.59 -3.67 -9.72
C TYR A 174 -14.90 -3.58 -10.51
N ILE A 175 -14.83 -3.25 -11.80
CA ILE A 175 -16.03 -3.20 -12.66
C ILE A 175 -16.72 -4.57 -12.73
N GLN A 176 -15.94 -5.66 -12.82
CA GLN A 176 -16.47 -7.01 -12.82
C GLN A 176 -17.18 -7.34 -11.50
N PHE A 177 -16.58 -6.95 -10.37
CA PHE A 177 -17.18 -7.12 -9.04
C PHE A 177 -18.54 -6.39 -8.95
N LEU A 178 -18.62 -5.14 -9.39
CA LEU A 178 -19.86 -4.36 -9.38
C LEU A 178 -20.96 -4.99 -10.23
N LYS A 179 -20.60 -5.54 -11.40
CA LYS A 179 -21.53 -6.27 -12.28
C LYS A 179 -22.08 -7.53 -11.60
N GLN A 180 -21.20 -8.32 -10.98
CA GLN A 180 -21.60 -9.56 -10.30
C GLN A 180 -22.55 -9.33 -9.12
N HIS A 181 -22.47 -8.17 -8.48
CA HIS A 181 -23.30 -7.81 -7.33
C HIS A 181 -24.49 -6.92 -7.69
N ASN A 182 -24.85 -6.82 -8.99
CA ASN A 182 -25.97 -6.02 -9.48
C ASN A 182 -25.97 -4.56 -8.97
N ALA A 183 -24.79 -3.97 -8.78
CA ALA A 183 -24.68 -2.59 -8.28
C ALA A 183 -25.27 -1.57 -9.25
N PHE A 184 -25.31 -1.90 -10.54
CA PHE A 184 -25.90 -1.06 -11.59
C PHE A 184 -27.40 -1.41 -11.73
N GLN A 185 -28.26 -0.68 -11.05
CA GLN A 185 -29.72 -0.90 -11.05
C GLN A 185 -30.46 -0.17 -12.19
N SER A 186 -29.79 0.71 -12.92
CA SER A 186 -30.36 1.53 -13.99
C SER A 186 -29.78 1.18 -15.36
N ASN A 187 -30.33 1.75 -16.44
CA ASN A 187 -29.81 1.64 -17.81
C ASN A 187 -28.38 2.23 -18.00
N VAL A 188 -27.68 2.58 -16.91
CA VAL A 188 -26.31 3.08 -16.91
C VAL A 188 -25.38 1.97 -17.41
N GLN A 189 -24.77 2.23 -18.57
CA GLN A 189 -23.80 1.32 -19.18
C GLN A 189 -22.40 1.64 -18.65
N PRO A 190 -21.74 0.72 -17.92
CA PRO A 190 -20.38 0.96 -17.45
C PRO A 190 -19.41 0.97 -18.63
N ILE A 191 -18.69 2.07 -18.81
CA ILE A 191 -17.68 2.25 -19.86
C ILE A 191 -16.30 2.06 -19.25
N SER A 192 -15.57 1.04 -19.70
CA SER A 192 -14.32 0.61 -19.07
C SER A 192 -13.06 1.10 -19.76
N ASN A 193 -13.18 1.60 -21.00
CA ASN A 193 -12.07 2.04 -21.83
C ASN A 193 -12.50 3.08 -22.88
N ASP A 194 -11.52 3.75 -23.45
CA ASP A 194 -11.72 4.83 -24.42
C ASP A 194 -12.39 4.36 -25.73
N HIS A 195 -12.11 3.12 -26.16
CA HIS A 195 -12.75 2.55 -27.34
C HIS A 195 -14.25 2.33 -27.13
N GLU A 196 -14.67 1.84 -25.96
CA GLU A 196 -16.09 1.73 -25.59
C GLU A 196 -16.75 3.10 -25.51
N LEU A 197 -16.08 4.09 -24.92
CA LEU A 197 -16.58 5.47 -24.86
C LEU A 197 -16.80 6.03 -26.27
N SER A 198 -15.77 5.92 -27.12
CA SER A 198 -15.80 6.35 -28.51
C SER A 198 -16.91 5.64 -29.31
N ARG A 199 -17.11 4.34 -29.06
CA ARG A 199 -18.21 3.58 -29.68
C ARG A 199 -19.57 4.12 -29.25
N VAL A 200 -19.77 4.37 -27.95
CA VAL A 200 -21.04 4.90 -27.40
C VAL A 200 -21.34 6.30 -27.94
N LEU A 201 -20.33 7.18 -28.00
CA LEU A 201 -20.46 8.52 -28.57
C LEU A 201 -20.81 8.48 -30.06
N ARG A 202 -20.20 7.56 -30.82
CA ARG A 202 -20.43 7.40 -32.26
C ARG A 202 -21.82 6.89 -32.62
N ILE A 203 -22.35 5.92 -31.86
CA ILE A 203 -23.67 5.31 -32.16
C ILE A 203 -24.86 6.14 -31.67
N ASN A 204 -24.64 7.14 -30.81
CA ASN A 204 -25.68 8.03 -30.29
C ASN A 204 -25.40 9.51 -30.66
N PRO A 205 -25.28 9.86 -31.96
CA PRO A 205 -25.06 11.24 -32.35
C PRO A 205 -26.27 12.10 -31.97
N GLY A 206 -26.06 13.12 -31.13
CA GLY A 206 -27.11 14.06 -30.72
C GLY A 206 -27.93 13.66 -29.49
N THR A 207 -27.60 12.54 -28.82
CA THR A 207 -28.20 12.19 -27.53
C THR A 207 -27.39 12.81 -26.38
N LEU A 208 -28.06 13.37 -25.37
CA LEU A 208 -27.39 13.79 -24.12
C LEU A 208 -26.85 12.56 -23.41
N ILE A 209 -25.52 12.44 -23.38
CA ILE A 209 -24.83 11.39 -22.64
C ILE A 209 -24.33 12.01 -21.34
N VAL A 210 -24.90 11.57 -20.21
CA VAL A 210 -24.40 11.92 -18.89
C VAL A 210 -23.30 10.94 -18.52
N LEU A 211 -22.05 11.40 -18.60
CA LEU A 211 -20.91 10.65 -18.10
C LEU A 211 -20.75 11.00 -16.62
N ASP A 212 -21.22 10.10 -15.75
CA ASP A 212 -20.82 10.12 -14.35
C ASP A 212 -19.37 9.62 -14.26
N ILE A 213 -18.44 10.53 -14.56
CA ILE A 213 -17.03 10.30 -14.33
C ILE A 213 -16.88 10.30 -12.83
N PHE A 214 -16.71 9.12 -12.25
CA PHE A 214 -16.33 9.01 -10.84
C PHE A 214 -14.98 9.72 -10.66
N ALA A 215 -15.04 11.00 -10.31
CA ALA A 215 -13.89 11.82 -10.02
C ALA A 215 -13.39 11.41 -8.63
N SER A 216 -12.45 10.46 -8.59
CA SER A 216 -11.83 9.95 -7.37
C SER A 216 -11.03 11.00 -6.58
N TRP A 217 -10.99 12.26 -7.05
CA TRP A 217 -10.36 13.38 -6.35
C TRP A 217 -11.35 14.27 -5.58
N CYS A 218 -12.67 14.14 -5.74
CA CYS A 218 -13.64 15.04 -5.08
C CYS A 218 -14.70 14.40 -4.17
N GLY A 219 -14.93 13.07 -4.21
CA GLY A 219 -16.02 12.45 -3.43
C GLY A 219 -17.42 13.04 -3.74
N PRO A 220 -18.49 12.76 -2.96
CA PRO A 220 -19.70 13.58 -3.03
C PRO A 220 -19.31 15.02 -2.64
N CYS A 221 -19.78 16.00 -3.39
CA CYS A 221 -19.48 17.42 -3.20
C CYS A 221 -19.40 17.79 -1.71
N LYS A 222 -18.21 18.05 -1.17
CA LYS A 222 -18.03 18.52 0.21
C LYS A 222 -17.41 19.91 0.22
N VAL A 223 -18.24 20.88 0.59
CA VAL A 223 -17.82 22.04 1.38
C VAL A 223 -17.47 21.52 2.78
N THR A 224 -16.23 21.72 3.21
CA THR A 224 -15.83 21.83 4.63
C THR A 224 -14.55 22.66 4.70
N PHE A 225 -14.66 23.90 5.18
CA PHE A 225 -13.54 24.76 5.56
C PHE A 225 -13.49 24.76 7.08
N GLU A 226 -12.54 24.03 7.68
CA GLU A 226 -12.23 24.14 9.11
C GLU A 226 -10.82 23.58 9.32
N PHE A 227 -9.85 24.48 9.47
CA PHE A 227 -8.71 24.42 10.41
C PHE A 227 -7.78 25.61 10.16
N TRP A 228 -8.19 26.77 10.69
CA TRP A 228 -7.28 27.79 11.20
C TRP A 228 -7.86 28.25 12.54
N ASN A 229 -7.57 27.50 13.59
CA ASN A 229 -7.59 27.99 14.96
C ASN A 229 -6.25 27.58 15.57
N ASN A 230 -5.27 28.47 15.40
CA ASN A 230 -4.17 28.76 16.34
C ASN A 230 -3.25 29.83 15.73
N MET A 231 -3.77 31.06 15.63
CA MET A 231 -3.07 32.31 15.95
C MET A 231 -4.09 33.25 16.61
#